data_AF-A0AAD1XQL7-F1
#
_entry.id   AF-A0AAD1XQL7-F1
#
_cell.length_a   1.000
_cell.length_b   1.000
_cell.length_c   1.000
_cell.angle_alpha   90.00
_cell.angle_beta   90.00
_cell.angle_gamma   90.00
#
_symmetry.space_group_name_H-M   'P 1'
#
loop_
_entity.id
_entity.type
_entity.pdbx_description
1 polymer ?
#
loop_
_entity_poly.entity_id
_entity_poly.type
_entity_poly.pdbx_seq_one_letter_code
_entity_poly.pdbx_strand_id
1 'polypeptide(L)'
;MHKIKNEINKAYRSVAEKMMGEMSESTFLTKGQLTPDEFVLAGDTLVDKCPTWSWEAGSESKRNPSLPDDKQFLIIHDVPSRMRAKDLIDEDKNQINEIEDEDGWVIAEQKEKTEIEDIDKEEIKKEEEDEIVDIDDECDSDDDDDDDNILAKKDDEDEKKEDDEDGVVRCRRYNISLTYDKYYATPRLWLQGYGEDKEPLDKQMFEDVMAEHAKKTVTLEKHTHIDGPKQATIHPCEHANVMKKMIDVMMENGKEPTVDSYMFIFLKFLSSVIPTIQYDYTTDIEL
;
A
#
# COMPACT_ATOMS: atom_id res chain seq x y z
N MET A 1 12.31 -14.26 -19.69
CA MET A 1 11.12 -13.52 -20.17
C MET A 1 10.66 -12.37 -19.24
N HIS A 2 10.88 -12.44 -17.91
CA HIS A 2 10.50 -11.36 -16.98
C HIS A 2 11.07 -9.96 -17.28
N LYS A 3 12.35 -9.89 -17.69
CA LYS A 3 13.01 -8.60 -17.98
C LYS A 3 12.40 -7.90 -19.20
N ILE A 4 11.92 -8.68 -20.17
CA ILE A 4 11.30 -8.17 -21.40
C ILE A 4 9.89 -7.66 -21.11
N LYS A 5 9.09 -8.38 -20.30
CA LYS A 5 7.76 -7.90 -19.87
C LYS A 5 7.84 -6.59 -19.07
N ASN A 6 8.80 -6.45 -18.15
CA ASN A 6 8.95 -5.21 -17.38
C ASN A 6 9.40 -4.02 -18.25
N GLU A 7 10.29 -4.24 -19.21
CA GLU A 7 10.72 -3.19 -20.15
C GLU A 7 9.60 -2.80 -21.13
N ILE A 8 8.81 -3.77 -21.60
CA ILE A 8 7.62 -3.51 -22.44
C ILE A 8 6.57 -2.76 -21.65
N ASN A 9 6.29 -3.14 -20.40
CA ASN A 9 5.34 -2.43 -19.54
C ASN A 9 5.79 -1.01 -19.25
N LYS A 10 7.10 -0.79 -19.03
CA LYS A 10 7.66 0.54 -18.84
C LYS A 10 7.60 1.41 -20.09
N ALA A 11 7.89 0.83 -21.25
CA ALA A 11 7.77 1.52 -22.54
C ALA A 11 6.31 1.85 -22.87
N TYR A 12 5.38 0.92 -22.61
CA TYR A 12 3.95 1.11 -22.78
C TYR A 12 3.43 2.23 -21.86
N ARG A 13 3.83 2.23 -20.57
CA ARG A 13 3.53 3.31 -19.64
C ARG A 13 4.03 4.66 -20.12
N SER A 14 5.28 4.76 -20.57
CA SER A 14 5.83 6.03 -21.05
C SER A 14 5.09 6.57 -22.28
N VAL A 15 4.65 5.68 -23.19
CA VAL A 15 3.84 6.06 -24.35
C VAL A 15 2.42 6.44 -23.92
N ALA A 16 1.82 5.70 -23.00
CA ALA A 16 0.49 5.98 -22.48
C ALA A 16 0.45 7.30 -21.68
N GLU A 17 1.43 7.57 -20.82
CA GLU A 17 1.58 8.83 -20.09
C GLU A 17 1.69 10.05 -21.02
N LYS A 18 2.31 9.85 -22.19
CA LYS A 18 2.46 10.89 -23.22
C LYS A 18 1.21 11.06 -24.09
N MET A 19 0.38 10.03 -24.21
CA MET A 19 -0.86 10.04 -25.02
C MET A 19 -2.11 10.38 -24.20
N MET A 20 -2.13 10.12 -22.89
CA MET A 20 -3.25 10.50 -22.04
C MET A 20 -3.24 12.01 -21.80
N GLY A 21 -4.29 12.66 -22.31
CA GLY A 21 -4.62 14.04 -21.99
C GLY A 21 -4.91 14.20 -20.50
N GLU A 22 -4.82 15.42 -20.00
CA GLU A 22 -5.08 15.73 -18.59
C GLU A 22 -6.56 15.51 -18.27
N MET A 23 -6.85 14.77 -17.20
CA MET A 23 -8.20 14.76 -16.64
C MET A 23 -8.47 16.12 -16.01
N SER A 24 -9.42 16.87 -16.57
CA SER A 24 -9.84 18.16 -16.04
C SER A 24 -11.12 18.09 -15.20
N GLU A 25 -11.83 16.96 -15.24
CA GLU A 25 -13.06 16.74 -14.47
C GLU A 25 -12.79 15.77 -13.32
N SER A 26 -13.32 16.10 -12.14
CA SER A 26 -13.18 15.28 -10.93
C SER A 26 -13.88 13.94 -11.09
N THR A 27 -13.13 12.86 -10.89
CA THR A 27 -13.64 11.48 -10.80
C THR A 27 -13.42 10.89 -9.41
N PHE A 28 -13.22 11.75 -8.40
CA PHE A 28 -12.98 11.37 -7.01
C PHE A 28 -14.07 10.44 -6.45
N LEU A 29 -15.32 10.90 -6.41
CA LEU A 29 -16.45 10.11 -5.86
C LEU A 29 -16.81 8.89 -6.74
N THR A 30 -16.61 9.00 -8.06
CA THR A 30 -17.09 7.99 -9.01
C THR A 30 -16.07 6.91 -9.33
N LYS A 31 -14.77 7.19 -9.18
CA LYS A 31 -13.67 6.27 -9.52
C LYS A 31 -12.54 6.22 -8.49
N GLY A 32 -12.56 7.03 -7.44
CA GLY A 32 -11.46 7.10 -6.46
C GLY A 32 -10.17 7.70 -7.04
N GLN A 33 -10.26 8.43 -8.15
CA GLN A 33 -9.11 9.04 -8.85
C GLN A 33 -8.99 10.54 -8.55
N LEU A 34 -7.79 11.08 -8.73
CA LEU A 34 -7.48 12.49 -8.57
C LEU A 34 -6.96 13.08 -9.88
N THR A 35 -7.36 14.32 -10.16
CA THR A 35 -6.65 15.18 -11.11
C THR A 35 -5.37 15.75 -10.47
N PRO A 36 -4.41 16.30 -11.25
CA PRO A 36 -3.21 16.92 -10.69
C PRO A 36 -3.51 18.05 -9.70
N ASP A 37 -4.50 18.90 -9.99
CA ASP A 37 -4.90 20.00 -9.11
C ASP A 37 -5.50 19.48 -7.80
N GLU A 38 -6.29 18.40 -7.87
CA GLU A 38 -6.86 17.76 -6.69
C GLU A 38 -5.81 17.04 -5.85
N PHE A 39 -4.79 16.45 -6.47
CA PHE A 39 -3.62 15.91 -5.76
C PHE A 39 -2.88 17.00 -4.99
N VAL A 40 -2.67 18.18 -5.60
CA VAL A 40 -2.06 19.33 -4.93
C VAL A 40 -2.94 19.82 -3.78
N LEU A 41 -4.26 19.95 -3.98
CA LEU A 41 -5.22 20.37 -2.94
C LEU A 41 -5.20 19.42 -1.73
N ALA A 42 -5.28 18.11 -1.98
CA ALA A 42 -5.27 17.11 -0.91
C ALA A 42 -3.90 17.06 -0.20
N GLY A 43 -2.81 17.23 -0.94
CA GLY A 43 -1.46 17.32 -0.37
C GLY A 43 -1.22 18.58 0.46
N ASP A 44 -1.72 19.74 0.02
CA ASP A 44 -1.68 20.98 0.80
C ASP A 44 -2.42 20.83 2.13
N THR A 45 -3.58 20.16 2.11
CA THR A 45 -4.36 19.88 3.31
C THR A 45 -3.63 18.91 4.24
N LEU A 46 -2.93 17.91 3.69
CA LEU A 46 -2.08 17.02 4.47
C LEU A 46 -0.96 17.78 5.18
N VAL A 47 -0.22 18.64 4.47
CA VAL A 47 0.89 19.42 5.04
C VAL A 47 0.40 20.42 6.09
N ASP A 48 -0.77 21.03 5.87
CA ASP A 48 -1.38 21.98 6.82
C ASP A 48 -1.78 21.29 8.14
N LYS A 49 -2.42 20.11 8.07
CA LYS A 49 -2.86 19.39 9.27
C LYS A 49 -1.78 18.52 9.91
N CYS A 50 -0.84 18.01 9.13
CA CYS A 50 0.26 17.15 9.58
C CYS A 50 1.61 17.76 9.16
N PRO A 51 2.17 18.72 9.94
CA PRO A 51 3.40 19.43 9.57
C PRO A 51 4.67 18.56 9.49
N THR A 52 4.57 17.27 9.83
CA THR A 52 5.64 16.29 9.61
C THR A 52 5.75 15.87 8.15
N TRP A 53 4.70 16.08 7.36
CA TRP A 53 4.73 15.98 5.90
C TRP A 53 5.18 17.30 5.27
N SER A 54 5.93 17.20 4.17
CA SER A 54 6.38 18.35 3.38
C SER A 54 6.31 18.07 1.89
N TRP A 55 6.07 19.13 1.11
CA TRP A 55 6.24 19.10 -0.34
C TRP A 55 7.72 19.15 -0.72
N GLU A 56 8.06 18.42 -1.78
CA GLU A 56 9.40 18.41 -2.37
C GLU A 56 9.34 18.56 -3.89
N ALA A 57 10.38 19.18 -4.43
CA ALA A 57 10.54 19.46 -5.87
C ALA A 57 11.27 18.34 -6.62
N GLY A 58 12.12 17.57 -5.92
CA GLY A 58 12.97 16.54 -6.52
C GLY A 58 13.96 17.05 -7.56
N SER A 59 14.48 16.14 -8.39
CA SER A 59 15.40 16.43 -9.48
C SER A 59 14.69 17.23 -10.58
N GLU A 60 15.25 18.39 -10.97
CA GLU A 60 14.69 19.26 -12.02
C GLU A 60 14.38 18.53 -13.34
N SER A 61 15.22 17.58 -13.72
CA SER A 61 15.06 16.80 -14.96
C SER A 61 13.93 15.77 -14.93
N LYS A 62 13.34 15.51 -13.76
CA LYS A 62 12.31 14.50 -13.53
C LYS A 62 10.99 15.08 -13.03
N ARG A 63 10.81 16.41 -13.12
CA ARG A 63 9.56 17.04 -12.73
C ARG A 63 8.45 16.69 -13.70
N ASN A 64 7.27 16.41 -13.15
CA ASN A 64 6.03 16.29 -13.87
C ASN A 64 5.54 17.71 -14.25
N PRO A 65 5.43 18.04 -15.55
CA PRO A 65 4.98 19.35 -16.00
C PRO A 65 3.54 19.70 -15.61
N SER A 66 2.70 18.70 -15.30
CA SER A 66 1.31 18.89 -14.88
C SER A 66 1.18 19.26 -13.40
N LEU A 67 2.29 19.34 -12.65
CA LEU A 67 2.32 19.74 -11.24
C LEU A 67 3.20 20.98 -11.05
N PRO A 68 2.95 21.82 -10.01
CA PRO A 68 3.83 22.94 -9.67
C PRO A 68 5.27 22.48 -9.39
N ASP A 69 6.25 23.30 -9.77
CA ASP A 69 7.69 22.98 -9.65
C ASP A 69 8.12 22.63 -8.22
N ASP A 70 7.47 23.22 -7.22
CA ASP A 70 7.72 23.06 -5.79
C ASP A 70 6.83 22.00 -5.12
N LYS A 71 5.89 21.40 -5.85
CA LYS A 71 4.90 20.43 -5.34
C LYS A 71 4.85 19.16 -6.20
N GLN A 72 5.97 18.47 -6.29
CA GLN A 72 6.10 17.28 -7.14
C GLN A 72 5.72 16.00 -6.40
N PHE A 73 6.07 15.91 -5.12
CA PHE A 73 5.69 14.80 -4.25
C PHE A 73 5.68 15.23 -2.79
N LEU A 74 4.95 14.49 -1.96
CA LEU A 74 4.93 14.66 -0.50
C LEU A 74 5.95 13.70 0.12
N ILE A 75 6.60 14.11 1.19
CA ILE A 75 7.54 13.26 1.93
C ILE A 75 7.39 13.45 3.44
N ILE A 76 7.62 12.37 4.17
CA ILE A 76 7.87 12.38 5.62
C ILE A 76 9.16 11.61 5.89
N HIS A 77 9.98 12.13 6.79
CA HIS A 77 11.31 11.63 7.08
C HIS A 77 11.40 10.91 8.44
N ASP A 78 12.33 9.96 8.52
CA ASP A 78 12.77 9.33 9.78
C ASP A 78 11.65 8.66 10.61
N VAL A 79 10.67 8.08 9.91
CA VAL A 79 9.50 7.42 10.51
C VAL A 79 9.91 6.08 11.13
N PRO A 80 9.68 5.84 12.43
CA PRO A 80 10.12 4.61 13.08
C PRO A 80 9.20 3.42 12.78
N SER A 81 9.79 2.23 12.63
CA SER A 81 9.13 0.92 12.69
C SER A 81 9.83 0.05 13.73
N ARG A 82 9.13 -0.27 14.82
CA ARG A 82 9.68 -1.00 15.98
C ARG A 82 9.43 -2.50 15.93
N MET A 83 8.55 -2.96 15.05
CA MET A 83 8.08 -4.34 14.94
C MET A 83 7.91 -4.73 13.47
N ARG A 84 7.87 -6.02 13.15
CA ARG A 84 7.57 -6.48 11.78
C ARG A 84 6.10 -6.77 11.61
N ALA A 85 5.62 -6.64 10.38
CA ALA A 85 4.21 -6.87 10.06
C ALA A 85 3.74 -8.28 10.46
N LYS A 86 4.63 -9.28 10.32
CA LYS A 86 4.36 -10.66 10.76
C LYS A 86 4.10 -10.79 12.27
N ASP A 87 4.71 -9.94 13.09
CA ASP A 87 4.66 -10.06 14.55
C ASP A 87 3.33 -9.52 15.11
N LEU A 88 2.57 -8.74 14.32
CA LEU A 88 1.23 -8.28 14.68
C LEU A 88 0.19 -9.42 14.61
N ILE A 89 0.39 -10.40 13.73
CA ILE A 89 -0.57 -11.48 13.46
C ILE A 89 -0.70 -12.43 14.66
N ASP A 90 0.33 -12.50 15.51
CA ASP A 90 0.34 -13.37 16.69
C ASP A 90 -0.36 -12.76 17.92
N GLU A 91 -0.58 -11.44 17.97
CA GLU A 91 -1.23 -10.78 19.12
C GLU A 91 -2.70 -10.38 18.87
N ASP A 92 -3.12 -10.16 17.61
CA ASP A 92 -4.35 -9.39 17.31
C ASP A 92 -5.44 -10.10 16.48
N LYS A 93 -5.56 -11.43 16.55
CA LYS A 93 -6.69 -12.17 15.95
C LYS A 93 -8.09 -11.80 16.50
N ASN A 94 -8.19 -10.84 17.44
CA ASN A 94 -9.42 -10.53 18.17
C ASN A 94 -9.90 -9.07 18.05
N GLN A 95 -9.26 -8.18 17.27
CA GLN A 95 -9.61 -6.73 17.33
C GLN A 95 -9.79 -6.01 15.98
N ILE A 96 -9.69 -6.71 14.85
CA ILE A 96 -9.95 -6.12 13.52
C ILE A 96 -11.14 -6.88 12.92
N ASN A 97 -12.21 -6.16 12.58
CA ASN A 97 -13.23 -6.73 11.70
C ASN A 97 -12.63 -6.70 10.29
N GLU A 98 -12.28 -7.87 9.78
CA GLU A 98 -11.81 -8.07 8.42
C GLU A 98 -13.03 -8.07 7.50
N ILE A 99 -13.13 -7.07 6.62
CA ILE A 99 -14.02 -7.17 5.46
C ILE A 99 -13.16 -7.80 4.36
N GLU A 100 -13.23 -9.12 4.22
CA GLU A 100 -12.73 -9.85 3.06
C GLU A 100 -13.69 -9.62 1.88
N ASP A 101 -13.14 -9.22 0.73
CA ASP A 101 -13.89 -9.22 -0.53
C ASP A 101 -13.72 -10.53 -1.32
N GLU A 102 -14.52 -10.67 -2.39
CA GLU A 102 -14.49 -11.80 -3.33
C GLU A 102 -13.16 -11.89 -4.11
N ASP A 103 -12.31 -10.85 -4.05
CA ASP A 103 -11.00 -10.72 -4.73
C ASP A 103 -9.79 -10.88 -3.77
N GLY A 104 -10.02 -11.14 -2.47
CA GLY A 104 -8.99 -11.31 -1.44
C GLY A 104 -8.22 -10.02 -1.10
N TRP A 105 -8.94 -8.92 -0.85
CA TRP A 105 -8.46 -7.66 -0.30
C TRP A 105 -9.16 -7.36 1.03
N VAL A 106 -8.36 -7.12 2.08
CA VAL A 106 -8.86 -6.81 3.42
C VAL A 106 -8.83 -5.30 3.69
N ILE A 107 -9.99 -4.74 4.07
CA ILE A 107 -10.12 -3.38 4.62
C ILE A 107 -10.27 -3.51 6.14
N ALA A 108 -9.37 -2.88 6.90
CA ALA A 108 -9.36 -2.95 8.36
C ALA A 108 -10.20 -1.83 8.99
N GLU A 109 -11.24 -2.21 9.73
CA GLU A 109 -12.02 -1.31 10.60
C GLU A 109 -11.56 -1.51 12.06
N GLN A 110 -11.16 -0.44 12.75
CA GLN A 110 -10.74 -0.49 14.16
C GLN A 110 -11.94 -0.22 15.07
N LYS A 111 -12.23 -1.12 16.03
CA LYS A 111 -13.18 -0.86 17.13
C LYS A 111 -12.46 -0.23 18.32
N GLU A 112 -12.95 0.92 18.79
CA GLU A 112 -12.56 1.44 20.11
C GLU A 112 -13.26 0.66 21.24
N LYS A 113 -12.50 0.36 22.31
CA LYS A 113 -13.02 -0.22 23.56
C LYS A 113 -13.89 0.81 24.28
N THR A 114 -15.20 0.67 24.18
CA THR A 114 -16.11 1.25 25.17
C THR A 114 -16.16 0.32 26.38
N GLU A 115 -15.45 0.68 27.45
CA GLU A 115 -15.63 0.06 28.76
C GLU A 115 -17.04 0.37 29.28
N ILE A 116 -17.94 -0.63 29.20
CA ILE A 116 -19.12 -0.71 30.07
C ILE A 116 -19.30 -2.18 30.47
N GLU A 117 -19.07 -2.47 31.74
CA GLU A 117 -19.50 -3.70 32.41
C GLU A 117 -21.04 -3.78 32.40
N ASP A 118 -21.63 -4.89 31.95
CA ASP A 118 -22.71 -5.61 32.65
C ASP A 118 -23.25 -6.84 31.88
N ILE A 119 -22.81 -8.01 32.34
CA ILE A 119 -23.59 -9.21 32.77
C ILE A 119 -24.83 -9.70 31.97
N ASP A 120 -24.70 -11.00 31.61
CA ASP A 120 -25.69 -12.10 31.47
C ASP A 120 -26.43 -12.40 30.14
N LYS A 121 -26.08 -13.60 29.60
CA LYS A 121 -26.95 -14.72 29.11
C LYS A 121 -27.81 -14.44 27.86
N GLU A 122 -28.03 -15.35 26.92
CA GLU A 122 -28.07 -16.81 26.92
C GLU A 122 -28.05 -17.33 25.46
N GLU A 123 -27.85 -18.63 25.31
CA GLU A 123 -27.72 -19.44 24.09
C GLU A 123 -28.79 -19.25 23.00
N ILE A 124 -28.42 -19.49 21.72
CA ILE A 124 -29.16 -20.36 20.78
C ILE A 124 -28.15 -20.96 19.79
N LYS A 125 -28.07 -22.30 19.77
CA LYS A 125 -27.57 -23.11 18.65
C LYS A 125 -28.69 -23.32 17.64
N LYS A 126 -28.40 -23.30 16.34
CA LYS A 126 -28.70 -24.41 15.42
C LYS A 126 -28.13 -24.17 14.02
N GLU A 127 -27.59 -25.27 13.51
CA GLU A 127 -27.16 -25.57 12.14
C GLU A 127 -28.35 -25.52 11.17
N GLU A 128 -28.11 -25.23 9.89
CA GLU A 128 -28.51 -26.09 8.76
C GLU A 128 -27.81 -25.66 7.45
N GLU A 129 -27.44 -26.68 6.68
CA GLU A 129 -26.79 -26.71 5.36
C GLU A 129 -27.72 -26.24 4.22
N ASP A 130 -27.17 -26.33 3.00
CA ASP A 130 -27.75 -26.17 1.65
C ASP A 130 -27.45 -24.79 1.02
N GLU A 131 -26.97 -24.64 -0.21
CA GLU A 131 -26.99 -25.50 -1.40
C GLU A 131 -25.92 -24.97 -2.37
N ILE A 132 -25.12 -25.85 -2.96
CA ILE A 132 -24.11 -25.52 -3.96
C ILE A 132 -24.82 -25.46 -5.32
N VAL A 133 -24.77 -24.31 -6.01
CA VAL A 133 -25.21 -24.21 -7.41
C VAL A 133 -24.00 -23.88 -8.28
N ASP A 134 -23.57 -24.89 -9.04
CA ASP A 134 -22.62 -24.77 -10.14
C ASP A 134 -23.17 -23.82 -11.22
N ILE A 135 -22.39 -22.79 -11.55
CA ILE A 135 -22.41 -22.17 -12.88
C ILE A 135 -20.94 -22.11 -13.35
N ASP A 136 -20.67 -22.93 -14.37
CA ASP A 136 -19.53 -22.83 -15.27
C ASP A 136 -19.43 -21.42 -15.84
N ASP A 137 -18.25 -20.80 -15.78
CA ASP A 137 -17.79 -20.00 -16.91
C ASP A 137 -16.29 -20.18 -17.12
N GLU A 138 -15.96 -20.44 -18.38
CA GLU A 138 -14.70 -20.93 -18.90
C GLU A 138 -13.61 -19.86 -18.84
N CYS A 139 -12.44 -20.18 -18.27
CA CYS A 139 -11.18 -19.64 -18.78
C CYS A 139 -10.21 -20.79 -19.04
N ASP A 140 -10.32 -21.30 -20.26
CA ASP A 140 -9.39 -22.21 -20.91
C ASP A 140 -8.05 -21.50 -21.15
N SER A 141 -6.96 -22.10 -20.68
CA SER A 141 -5.83 -22.50 -21.55
C SER A 141 -4.62 -22.97 -20.73
N ASP A 142 -4.46 -24.29 -20.78
CA ASP A 142 -3.25 -25.02 -21.17
C ASP A 142 -2.09 -25.16 -20.18
N ASP A 143 -2.09 -26.36 -19.59
CA ASP A 143 -0.93 -27.20 -19.27
C ASP A 143 0.15 -27.16 -20.37
N ASP A 144 1.40 -27.15 -19.95
CA ASP A 144 2.44 -28.00 -20.54
C ASP A 144 3.46 -28.33 -19.45
N ASP A 145 3.35 -29.56 -18.97
CA ASP A 145 4.41 -30.33 -18.31
C ASP A 145 5.61 -30.46 -19.26
N ASP A 146 6.82 -30.17 -18.76
CA ASP A 146 8.01 -30.87 -19.22
C ASP A 146 8.95 -31.09 -18.02
N ASP A 147 8.92 -32.34 -17.58
CA ASP A 147 9.82 -32.99 -16.64
C ASP A 147 11.20 -33.14 -17.29
N ASP A 148 12.25 -32.58 -16.68
CA ASP A 148 13.62 -33.02 -16.95
C ASP A 148 14.47 -33.02 -15.66
N ASN A 149 14.54 -34.22 -15.12
CA ASN A 149 15.37 -34.74 -14.06
C ASN A 149 16.88 -34.42 -14.22
N ILE A 150 17.46 -33.59 -13.35
CA ILE A 150 18.91 -33.60 -13.06
C ILE A 150 19.14 -33.61 -11.53
N LEU A 151 19.40 -34.83 -11.04
CA LEU A 151 20.01 -35.09 -9.74
C LEU A 151 21.53 -34.81 -9.76
N ALA A 152 21.98 -34.32 -8.59
CA ALA A 152 23.33 -34.38 -8.02
C ALA A 152 24.39 -33.38 -8.51
N LYS A 153 24.71 -32.42 -7.63
CA LYS A 153 25.92 -32.46 -6.79
C LYS A 153 25.83 -31.44 -5.64
N LYS A 154 26.09 -31.94 -4.44
CA LYS A 154 26.49 -31.18 -3.26
C LYS A 154 27.79 -30.45 -3.60
N ASP A 155 27.89 -29.17 -3.28
CA ASP A 155 29.11 -28.53 -2.84
C ASP A 155 28.72 -27.36 -1.93
N ASP A 156 29.42 -27.30 -0.79
CA ASP A 156 29.17 -26.45 0.37
C ASP A 156 29.34 -24.96 0.06
N GLU A 157 28.30 -24.16 0.32
CA GLU A 157 28.47 -22.73 0.57
C GLU A 157 27.94 -22.44 1.98
N ASP A 158 28.87 -22.02 2.85
CA ASP A 158 28.63 -21.49 4.19
C ASP A 158 27.70 -20.27 4.11
N GLU A 159 26.39 -20.51 4.07
CA GLU A 159 25.41 -19.52 4.53
C GLU A 159 25.58 -19.39 6.05
N LYS A 160 26.30 -18.35 6.47
CA LYS A 160 26.14 -17.81 7.81
C LYS A 160 24.69 -17.39 7.98
N LYS A 161 23.86 -18.32 8.46
CA LYS A 161 22.68 -17.97 9.24
C LYS A 161 23.19 -17.31 10.50
N GLU A 162 23.13 -15.98 10.55
CA GLU A 162 23.05 -15.30 11.83
C GLU A 162 21.68 -15.68 12.39
N ASP A 163 21.67 -16.77 13.16
CA ASP A 163 20.66 -16.98 14.18
C ASP A 163 20.76 -15.77 15.13
N ASP A 164 19.87 -14.79 14.98
CA ASP A 164 19.72 -13.71 15.96
C ASP A 164 19.16 -14.33 17.24
N GLU A 165 20.08 -14.81 18.08
CA GLU A 165 19.86 -15.42 19.39
C GLU A 165 19.63 -14.38 20.51
N ASP A 166 19.27 -13.14 20.13
CA ASP A 166 18.79 -12.11 21.03
C ASP A 166 17.42 -11.65 20.51
N GLY A 167 16.35 -11.89 21.27
CA GLY A 167 14.97 -11.48 20.95
C GLY A 167 14.74 -9.95 20.93
N VAL A 168 15.74 -9.18 20.52
CA VAL A 168 15.70 -7.72 20.37
C VAL A 168 15.34 -7.40 18.92
N VAL A 169 14.09 -7.02 18.70
CA VAL A 169 13.64 -6.52 17.39
C VAL A 169 14.34 -5.19 17.12
N ARG A 170 15.20 -5.16 16.09
CA ARG A 170 15.92 -3.94 15.70
C ARG A 170 14.98 -2.92 15.05
N CYS A 171 15.04 -1.69 15.55
CA CYS A 171 14.23 -0.57 15.08
C CYS A 171 14.68 -0.14 13.68
N ARG A 172 13.74 0.05 12.76
CA ARG A 172 14.00 0.59 11.42
C ARG A 172 13.46 2.01 11.31
N ARG A 173 14.06 2.81 10.44
CA ARG A 173 13.59 4.16 10.09
C ARG A 173 13.23 4.21 8.62
N TYR A 174 12.18 4.94 8.28
CA TYR A 174 11.68 5.06 6.91
C TYR A 174 11.56 6.51 6.51
N ASN A 175 12.03 6.83 5.31
CA ASN A 175 11.52 7.98 4.56
C ASN A 175 10.40 7.47 3.66
N ILE A 176 9.25 8.12 3.72
CA ILE A 176 8.05 7.74 2.98
C ILE A 176 7.72 8.89 2.04
N SER A 177 7.60 8.61 0.74
CA SER A 177 7.15 9.61 -0.22
C SER A 177 5.90 9.17 -0.98
N LEU A 178 5.05 10.15 -1.29
CA LEU A 178 3.83 10.00 -2.08
C LEU A 178 3.95 10.81 -3.36
N THR A 179 3.97 10.10 -4.49
CA THR A 179 4.04 10.73 -5.82
C THR A 179 2.71 10.60 -6.54
N TYR A 180 2.38 11.52 -7.44
CA TYR A 180 1.21 11.37 -8.30
C TYR A 180 1.53 10.46 -9.51
N ASP A 181 0.83 9.33 -9.63
CA ASP A 181 0.92 8.47 -10.81
C ASP A 181 -0.08 8.98 -11.88
N LYS A 182 0.46 9.55 -12.96
CA LYS A 182 -0.37 10.10 -14.05
C LYS A 182 -1.19 9.03 -14.76
N TYR A 183 -0.71 7.78 -14.81
CA TYR A 183 -1.38 6.73 -15.55
C TYR A 183 -2.64 6.25 -14.83
N TYR A 184 -2.51 6.00 -13.52
CA TYR A 184 -3.63 5.54 -12.70
C TYR A 184 -4.46 6.68 -12.10
N ALA A 185 -3.94 7.91 -12.15
CA ALA A 185 -4.52 9.10 -11.55
C ALA A 185 -4.74 8.93 -10.04
N THR A 186 -3.73 8.36 -9.37
CA THR A 186 -3.76 8.06 -7.94
C THR A 186 -2.39 8.34 -7.31
N PRO A 187 -2.32 8.57 -5.98
CA PRO A 187 -1.06 8.62 -5.27
C PRO A 187 -0.36 7.25 -5.27
N ARG A 188 0.96 7.26 -5.29
CA ARG A 188 1.81 6.08 -5.23
C ARG A 188 2.80 6.20 -4.07
N LEU A 189 2.88 5.15 -3.26
CA LEU A 189 3.76 5.06 -2.11
C LEU A 189 5.17 4.62 -2.51
N TRP A 190 6.17 5.26 -1.89
CA TRP A 190 7.57 4.85 -1.93
C TRP A 190 8.13 4.81 -0.51
N LEU A 191 8.94 3.78 -0.24
CA LEU A 191 9.55 3.49 1.04
C LEU A 191 11.06 3.38 0.86
N GLN A 192 11.78 4.17 1.65
CA GLN A 192 13.22 4.07 1.78
C GLN A 192 13.57 3.79 3.24
N GLY A 193 13.89 2.53 3.53
CA GLY A 193 14.21 2.05 4.86
C GLY A 193 15.70 2.18 5.20
N TYR A 194 15.97 2.37 6.49
CA TYR A 194 17.29 2.43 7.09
C TYR A 194 17.32 1.57 8.36
N GLY A 195 18.43 0.87 8.59
CA GLY A 195 18.73 0.18 9.85
C GLY A 195 19.10 1.15 10.98
N GLU A 196 19.36 0.61 12.18
CA GLU A 196 19.77 1.41 13.35
C GLU A 196 21.10 2.15 13.15
N ASP A 197 21.99 1.57 12.34
CA ASP A 197 23.27 2.12 11.92
C ASP A 197 23.16 3.14 10.78
N LYS A 198 21.94 3.40 10.29
CA LYS A 198 21.62 4.22 9.11
C LYS A 198 22.03 3.61 7.77
N GLU A 199 22.32 2.31 7.73
CA GLU A 199 22.56 1.62 6.46
C GLU A 199 21.22 1.42 5.71
N PRO A 200 21.22 1.59 4.38
CA PRO A 200 20.00 1.45 3.58
C PRO A 200 19.53 0.00 3.54
N LEU A 201 18.24 -0.20 3.72
CA LEU A 201 17.60 -1.51 3.61
C LEU A 201 17.22 -1.81 2.15
N ASP A 202 17.33 -3.07 1.75
CA ASP A 202 16.86 -3.57 0.45
C ASP A 202 15.59 -4.40 0.65
N LYS A 203 15.61 -5.70 0.36
CA LYS A 203 14.44 -6.60 0.51
C LYS A 203 13.92 -6.72 1.93
N GLN A 204 14.72 -6.35 2.93
CA GLN A 204 14.31 -6.36 4.33
C GLN A 204 13.04 -5.50 4.57
N MET A 205 12.84 -4.45 3.79
CA MET A 205 11.65 -3.59 3.89
C MET A 205 10.33 -4.36 3.69
N PHE A 206 10.34 -5.48 2.96
CA PHE A 206 9.14 -6.30 2.76
C PHE A 206 8.63 -6.95 4.04
N GLU A 207 9.46 -7.08 5.08
CA GLU A 207 9.04 -7.62 6.38
C GLU A 207 8.15 -6.65 7.17
N ASP A 208 8.17 -5.36 6.82
CA ASP A 208 7.32 -4.32 7.40
C ASP A 208 6.03 -4.10 6.59
N VAL A 209 5.81 -4.91 5.53
CA VAL A 209 4.57 -4.92 4.73
C VAL A 209 3.75 -6.15 5.10
N MET A 210 2.43 -6.01 5.25
CA MET A 210 1.52 -7.13 5.47
C MET A 210 1.62 -8.17 4.34
N ALA A 211 1.70 -9.45 4.73
CA ALA A 211 2.06 -10.55 3.83
C ALA A 211 1.12 -10.70 2.62
N GLU A 212 -0.17 -10.41 2.83
CA GLU A 212 -1.21 -10.45 1.80
C GLU A 212 -0.99 -9.41 0.68
N HIS A 213 -0.57 -8.20 1.07
CA HIS A 213 -0.26 -7.12 0.14
C HIS A 213 1.16 -7.23 -0.43
N ALA A 214 2.11 -7.74 0.35
CA ALA A 214 3.53 -7.84 0.01
C ALA A 214 3.78 -8.63 -1.29
N LYS A 215 3.10 -9.77 -1.46
CA LYS A 215 3.30 -10.65 -2.63
C LYS A 215 2.65 -10.12 -3.91
N LYS A 216 1.52 -9.41 -3.78
CA LYS A 216 0.71 -8.97 -4.93
C LYS A 216 1.18 -7.62 -5.48
N THR A 217 1.66 -6.70 -4.63
CA THR A 217 1.76 -5.28 -5.02
C THR A 217 3.09 -4.58 -4.79
N VAL A 218 4.02 -5.15 -4.02
CA VAL A 218 5.26 -4.43 -3.66
C VAL A 218 6.43 -4.82 -4.55
N THR A 219 7.09 -3.82 -5.14
CA THR A 219 8.25 -3.99 -6.02
C THR A 219 9.40 -3.06 -5.60
N LEU A 220 10.62 -3.37 -6.04
CA LEU A 220 11.77 -2.48 -5.91
C LEU A 220 12.00 -1.73 -7.21
N GLU A 221 11.72 -0.43 -7.20
CA GLU A 221 11.80 0.44 -8.38
C GLU A 221 12.64 1.70 -8.10
N LYS A 222 13.05 2.41 -9.16
CA LYS A 222 13.71 3.70 -9.00
C LYS A 222 12.65 4.78 -8.80
N HIS A 223 12.82 5.63 -7.80
CA HIS A 223 11.93 6.76 -7.53
C HIS A 223 11.78 7.65 -8.79
N THR A 224 10.56 8.12 -9.03
CA THR A 224 10.22 8.92 -10.22
C THR A 224 10.86 10.31 -10.18
N HIS A 225 10.96 10.93 -9.01
CA HIS A 225 11.48 12.31 -8.87
C HIS A 225 12.86 12.42 -8.21
N ILE A 226 13.41 11.33 -7.67
CA ILE A 226 14.66 11.35 -6.88
C ILE A 226 15.67 10.43 -7.57
N ASP A 227 16.94 10.84 -7.58
CA ASP A 227 18.05 9.99 -7.99
C ASP A 227 18.60 9.23 -6.79
N GLY A 228 18.82 7.92 -6.94
CA GLY A 228 19.27 7.11 -5.82
C GLY A 228 19.14 5.61 -6.04
N PRO A 229 19.31 4.83 -4.96
CA PRO A 229 19.04 3.40 -4.98
C PRO A 229 17.56 3.12 -5.27
N LYS A 230 17.24 1.85 -5.52
CA LYS A 230 15.84 1.43 -5.63
C LYS A 230 15.17 1.57 -4.27
N GLN A 231 13.90 1.93 -4.30
CA GLN A 231 13.02 2.04 -3.15
C GLN A 231 11.91 1.00 -3.28
N ALA A 232 11.38 0.53 -2.14
CA ALA A 232 10.19 -0.30 -2.16
C ALA A 232 8.98 0.57 -2.49
N THR A 233 8.08 0.08 -3.33
CA THR A 233 6.91 0.83 -3.75
C THR A 233 5.72 -0.11 -3.92
N ILE A 234 4.54 0.37 -3.54
CA ILE A 234 3.27 -0.31 -3.78
C ILE A 234 2.75 0.13 -5.14
N HIS A 235 2.46 -0.83 -6.01
CA HIS A 235 1.98 -0.56 -7.34
C HIS A 235 0.54 0.02 -7.33
N PRO A 236 0.28 1.16 -8.00
CA PRO A 236 -0.97 1.90 -7.82
C PRO A 236 -2.19 1.38 -8.60
N CYS A 237 -2.10 0.20 -9.23
CA CYS A 237 -3.15 -0.28 -10.13
C CYS A 237 -4.51 -0.48 -9.47
N GLU A 238 -4.52 -0.91 -8.21
CA GLU A 238 -5.75 -1.11 -7.43
C GLU A 238 -6.09 0.07 -6.53
N HIS A 239 -5.26 1.13 -6.47
CA HIS A 239 -5.50 2.23 -5.55
C HIS A 239 -6.83 2.95 -5.85
N ALA A 240 -7.19 3.13 -7.12
CA ALA A 240 -8.45 3.77 -7.48
C ALA A 240 -9.67 2.97 -6.98
N ASN A 241 -9.63 1.64 -7.15
CA ASN A 241 -10.68 0.73 -6.71
C ASN A 241 -10.81 0.73 -5.18
N VAL A 242 -9.69 0.62 -4.46
CA VAL A 242 -9.66 0.66 -3.00
C VAL A 242 -10.18 2.00 -2.47
N MET A 243 -9.72 3.12 -3.04
CA MET A 243 -10.16 4.46 -2.63
C MET A 243 -11.65 4.65 -2.87
N LYS A 244 -12.17 4.17 -4.00
CA LYS A 244 -13.61 4.20 -4.26
C LYS A 244 -14.39 3.40 -3.22
N LYS A 245 -13.98 2.16 -2.92
CA LYS A 245 -14.63 1.33 -1.88
C LYS A 245 -14.66 2.06 -0.53
N MET A 246 -13.54 2.64 -0.09
CA MET A 246 -13.48 3.37 1.18
C MET A 246 -14.35 4.63 1.19
N ILE A 247 -14.39 5.38 0.07
CA ILE A 247 -15.28 6.54 -0.08
C ILE A 247 -16.75 6.12 -0.02
N ASP A 248 -17.12 5.05 -0.71
CA ASP A 248 -18.50 4.55 -0.75
C ASP A 248 -18.95 4.11 0.67
N VAL A 249 -18.10 3.40 1.42
CA VAL A 249 -18.36 3.04 2.84
C VAL A 249 -18.56 4.29 3.71
N MET A 250 -17.69 5.30 3.59
CA MET A 250 -17.85 6.55 4.33
C MET A 250 -19.18 7.25 4.00
N MET A 251 -19.61 7.21 2.74
CA MET A 251 -20.89 7.78 2.32
C MET A 251 -22.09 7.00 2.88
N GLU A 252 -22.01 5.67 2.93
CA GLU A 252 -23.02 4.80 3.55
C GLU A 252 -23.15 5.07 5.06
N ASN A 253 -22.04 5.37 5.72
CA ASN A 253 -21.99 5.79 7.12
C ASN A 253 -22.40 7.26 7.34
N GLY A 254 -22.92 7.93 6.31
CA GLY A 254 -23.48 9.27 6.39
C GLY A 254 -22.43 10.39 6.40
N LYS A 255 -21.18 10.10 6.04
CA LYS A 255 -20.13 11.12 5.87
C LYS A 255 -20.13 11.65 4.43
N GLU A 256 -19.70 12.90 4.27
CA GLU A 256 -19.55 13.53 2.95
C GLU A 256 -18.06 13.76 2.68
N PRO A 257 -17.32 12.75 2.20
CA PRO A 257 -15.89 12.91 1.90
C PRO A 257 -15.69 13.91 0.76
N THR A 258 -14.70 14.77 0.93
CA THR A 258 -14.30 15.80 -0.03
C THR A 258 -12.89 15.52 -0.53
N VAL A 259 -12.49 16.13 -1.65
CA VAL A 259 -11.18 15.87 -2.28
C VAL A 259 -10.01 16.15 -1.33
N ASP A 260 -10.11 17.19 -0.50
CA ASP A 260 -9.08 17.56 0.48
C ASP A 260 -8.86 16.49 1.57
N SER A 261 -9.83 15.59 1.80
CA SER A 261 -9.67 14.44 2.71
C SER A 261 -8.98 13.24 2.06
N TYR A 262 -8.75 13.23 0.73
CA TYR A 262 -8.23 12.08 -0.01
C TYR A 262 -6.93 11.53 0.58
N MET A 263 -5.96 12.39 0.88
CA MET A 263 -4.67 11.94 1.41
C MET A 263 -4.82 11.19 2.73
N PHE A 264 -5.75 11.61 3.58
CA PHE A 264 -5.98 10.94 4.85
C PHE A 264 -6.68 9.58 4.68
N ILE A 265 -7.65 9.48 3.75
CA ILE A 265 -8.27 8.19 3.38
C ILE A 265 -7.18 7.25 2.81
N PHE A 266 -6.30 7.77 1.96
CA PHE A 266 -5.20 7.00 1.39
C PHE A 266 -4.18 6.57 2.46
N LEU A 267 -3.85 7.44 3.41
CA LEU A 267 -2.96 7.10 4.53
C LEU A 267 -3.59 6.07 5.49
N LYS A 268 -4.93 6.09 5.65
CA LYS A 268 -5.68 5.04 6.37
C LYS A 268 -5.59 3.70 5.64
N PHE A 269 -5.74 3.67 4.32
CA PHE A 269 -5.46 2.47 3.52
C PHE A 269 -4.02 1.99 3.73
N LEU A 270 -3.02 2.88 3.64
CA LEU A 270 -1.64 2.49 3.84
C LEU A 270 -1.38 1.93 5.24
N SER A 271 -2.16 2.32 6.25
CA SER A 271 -2.01 1.80 7.61
C SER A 271 -2.40 0.32 7.73
N SER A 272 -3.24 -0.20 6.83
CA SER A 272 -3.48 -1.65 6.74
C SER A 272 -2.36 -2.38 6.00
N VAL A 273 -1.64 -1.70 5.10
CA VAL A 273 -0.57 -2.31 4.31
C VAL A 273 0.78 -2.32 5.02
N ILE A 274 1.12 -1.23 5.73
CA ILE A 274 2.37 -1.05 6.47
C ILE A 274 2.10 -0.69 7.94
N PRO A 275 1.42 -1.57 8.70
CA PRO A 275 0.87 -1.25 10.02
C PRO A 275 1.92 -0.96 11.09
N THR A 276 3.17 -1.38 10.90
CA THR A 276 4.23 -1.17 11.90
C THR A 276 4.98 0.15 11.73
N ILE A 277 4.77 0.87 10.61
CA ILE A 277 5.44 2.13 10.30
C ILE A 277 4.62 3.30 10.89
N GLN A 278 5.19 4.02 11.85
CA GLN A 278 4.49 5.00 12.67
C GLN A 278 4.50 6.42 12.07
N TYR A 279 3.84 6.62 10.94
CA TYR A 279 3.68 7.96 10.34
C TYR A 279 2.44 8.68 10.86
N ASP A 280 2.50 10.01 10.94
CA ASP A 280 1.37 10.83 11.36
C ASP A 280 0.34 10.96 10.23
N TYR A 281 -0.91 10.68 10.54
CA TYR A 281 -2.05 10.98 9.66
C TYR A 281 -3.25 11.56 10.43
N THR A 282 -2.99 12.24 11.56
CA THR A 282 -3.86 12.77 12.66
C THR A 282 -5.30 13.19 12.34
N THR A 283 -6.06 12.35 11.67
CA THR A 283 -7.48 12.51 11.44
C THR A 283 -8.09 11.18 11.84
N ASP A 284 -8.96 11.23 12.86
CA ASP A 284 -9.89 10.15 13.19
C ASP A 284 -10.89 10.03 12.04
N ILE A 285 -10.44 9.46 10.91
CA ILE A 285 -11.33 9.04 9.83
C ILE A 285 -11.90 7.72 10.27
N GLU A 286 -13.02 7.80 10.99
CA GLU A 286 -13.89 6.64 11.11
C GLU A 286 -14.47 6.39 9.71
N LEU A 287 -14.30 5.16 9.22
CA LEU A 287 -14.91 4.74 7.96
C LEU A 287 -16.42 4.69 8.13
#